data_AF-A0A4S1E6V4-F1
#
_entry.id   AF-A0A4S1E6V4-F1
#
_cell.length_a   1.000
_cell.length_b   1.000
_cell.length_c   1.000
_cell.angle_alpha   90.00
_cell.angle_beta   90.00
_cell.angle_gamma   90.00
#
_symmetry.space_group_name_H-M   'P 1'
#
loop_
_entity.id
_entity.type
_entity.pdbx_description
1 polymer ?
#
loop_
_entity_poly.entity_id
_entity_poly.type
_entity_poly.pdbx_seq_one_letter_code
_entity_poly.pdbx_strand_id
1 'polypeptide(L)'
;MLLTTYLPEPSDPSLLDAHIASRPATPVGIVVMNLGTPDQPDAGSIRRYLKEFLSDPRVIEIPKPVWQLILRGAILPFRPRKLVEKYQMIWMPEGAPLLVYSQRQADGLQQRLDPTGQHVKVELAMRYGNPSVESAVDKLRAQGCERILVVPLYPQYAASTTATAVDAVTRYAAKMRNQPELRFIRSYCDHPAYIKPLAKSITTYWEAQGKPERLLLSFHGLPRRCAEKGDPYHRECMLTTAALRRELEATGVPVQ
;
A
#
# COMPACT_ATOMS: atom_id res chain seq x y z
N MET A 1 -33.13 0.22 -19.52
CA MET A 1 -31.77 0.05 -18.96
C MET A 1 -31.92 -0.87 -17.76
N LEU A 2 -31.46 -2.12 -17.86
CA LEU A 2 -31.61 -3.12 -16.79
C LEU A 2 -30.88 -2.61 -15.54
N LEU A 3 -31.59 -2.54 -14.41
CA LEU A 3 -31.03 -2.20 -13.11
C LEU A 3 -30.09 -3.35 -12.69
N THR A 4 -28.79 -3.22 -12.99
CA THR A 4 -27.76 -4.15 -12.51
C THR A 4 -27.13 -3.62 -11.23
N THR A 5 -26.92 -4.51 -10.27
CA THR A 5 -26.17 -4.23 -9.03
C THR A 5 -24.66 -4.30 -9.22
N TYR A 6 -24.21 -4.86 -10.34
CA TYR A 6 -22.80 -5.03 -10.67
C TYR A 6 -22.26 -3.90 -11.54
N LEU A 7 -20.97 -3.63 -11.40
CA LEU A 7 -20.23 -2.67 -12.22
C LEU A 7 -20.22 -3.08 -13.71
N PRO A 8 -20.07 -2.11 -14.63
CA PRO A 8 -19.82 -2.41 -16.04
C PRO A 8 -18.58 -3.28 -16.22
N GLU A 9 -18.64 -4.23 -17.14
CA GLU A 9 -17.52 -5.09 -17.48
C GLU A 9 -16.75 -4.53 -18.69
N PRO A 10 -15.44 -4.78 -18.81
CA PRO A 10 -14.70 -4.47 -20.03
C PRO A 10 -15.35 -5.13 -21.25
N SER A 11 -15.31 -4.46 -22.41
CA SER A 11 -15.85 -5.01 -23.65
C SER A 11 -15.07 -6.26 -24.07
N ASP A 12 -15.77 -7.38 -24.23
CA ASP A 12 -15.23 -8.62 -24.78
C ASP A 12 -16.02 -9.01 -26.04
N PRO A 13 -15.46 -8.83 -27.25
CA PRO A 13 -16.15 -9.16 -28.50
C PRO A 13 -16.34 -10.67 -28.68
N SER A 14 -15.60 -11.49 -27.93
CA SER A 14 -15.66 -12.96 -28.00
C SER A 14 -16.64 -13.59 -27.00
N LEU A 15 -17.34 -12.78 -26.19
CA LEU A 15 -18.17 -13.27 -25.08
C LEU A 15 -19.26 -14.28 -25.48
N LEU A 16 -19.78 -14.17 -26.70
CA LEU A 16 -20.79 -15.08 -27.26
C LEU A 16 -20.24 -15.93 -28.40
N ASP A 17 -18.93 -15.94 -28.61
CA ASP A 17 -18.29 -16.76 -29.64
C ASP A 17 -18.31 -18.24 -29.22
N ALA A 18 -19.06 -19.04 -29.96
CA ALA A 18 -19.17 -20.48 -29.73
C ALA A 18 -17.91 -21.26 -30.21
N HIS A 19 -16.99 -20.59 -30.91
CA HIS A 19 -15.82 -21.21 -31.57
C HIS A 19 -14.48 -20.79 -30.93
N ILE A 20 -14.45 -20.67 -29.60
CA ILE A 20 -13.19 -20.41 -28.87
C ILE A 20 -12.39 -21.71 -28.74
N ALA A 21 -11.25 -21.79 -29.42
CA ALA A 21 -10.38 -22.98 -29.41
C ALA A 21 -9.59 -23.16 -28.10
N SER A 22 -9.16 -22.07 -27.46
CA SER A 22 -8.43 -22.09 -26.18
C SER A 22 -8.46 -20.72 -25.52
N ARG A 23 -8.34 -20.66 -24.18
CA ARG A 23 -8.21 -19.39 -23.45
C ARG A 23 -6.85 -18.75 -23.75
N PRO A 24 -6.80 -17.50 -24.25
CA PRO A 24 -5.54 -16.82 -24.50
C PRO A 24 -4.78 -16.56 -23.20
N ALA A 25 -3.44 -16.52 -23.28
CA ALA A 25 -2.63 -16.13 -22.14
C ALA A 25 -2.90 -14.65 -21.81
N THR A 26 -3.40 -14.40 -20.60
CA THR A 26 -3.68 -13.03 -20.14
C THR A 26 -2.54 -12.47 -19.32
N PRO A 27 -2.26 -11.15 -19.46
CA PRO A 27 -1.24 -10.50 -18.65
C PRO A 27 -1.54 -10.62 -17.16
N VAL A 28 -0.49 -10.64 -16.35
CA VAL A 28 -0.60 -10.55 -14.89
C VAL A 28 -0.58 -9.09 -14.49
N GLY A 29 -1.59 -8.65 -13.76
CA GLY A 29 -1.63 -7.34 -13.13
C GLY A 29 -0.92 -7.37 -11.78
N ILE A 30 -0.16 -6.33 -11.46
CA ILE A 30 0.42 -6.09 -10.14
C ILE A 30 -0.12 -4.75 -9.65
N VAL A 31 -0.82 -4.76 -8.52
CA VAL A 31 -1.20 -3.53 -7.82
C VAL A 31 -0.22 -3.32 -6.68
N VAL A 32 0.63 -2.32 -6.81
CA VAL A 32 1.47 -1.85 -5.71
C VAL A 32 0.62 -0.95 -4.83
N MET A 33 0.49 -1.25 -3.53
CA MET A 33 -0.43 -0.55 -2.63
C MET A 33 0.29 0.16 -1.50
N ASN A 34 -0.03 1.43 -1.25
CA ASN A 34 0.47 2.18 -0.09
C ASN A 34 -0.67 2.87 0.67
N LEU A 35 -0.37 3.58 1.76
CA LEU A 35 -1.37 4.19 2.65
C LEU A 35 -2.18 5.26 1.92
N GLY A 36 -1.48 6.07 1.14
CA GLY A 36 -2.01 7.28 0.56
C GLY A 36 -1.73 8.51 1.37
N THR A 37 -2.13 9.63 0.78
CA THR A 37 -1.77 10.98 1.22
C THR A 37 -2.83 11.95 0.67
N PRO A 38 -3.01 13.14 1.27
CA PRO A 38 -3.84 14.18 0.68
C PRO A 38 -3.38 14.53 -0.74
N ASP A 39 -4.32 14.92 -1.61
CA ASP A 39 -4.01 15.34 -2.99
C ASP A 39 -3.18 16.64 -3.02
N GLN A 40 -3.35 17.49 -2.01
CA GLN A 40 -2.75 18.82 -1.90
C GLN A 40 -2.45 19.13 -0.42
N PRO A 41 -1.48 20.00 -0.12
CA PRO A 41 -1.09 20.35 1.25
C PRO A 41 -2.02 21.44 1.84
N ASP A 42 -3.32 21.41 1.52
CA ASP A 42 -4.32 22.33 2.03
C ASP A 42 -5.28 21.66 3.01
N ALA A 43 -5.93 22.45 3.86
CA ALA A 43 -6.81 21.94 4.92
C ALA A 43 -8.00 21.12 4.38
N GLY A 44 -8.52 21.45 3.20
CA GLY A 44 -9.64 20.75 2.57
C GLY A 44 -9.24 19.35 2.09
N SER A 45 -8.10 19.25 1.39
CA SER A 45 -7.56 17.98 0.92
C SER A 45 -7.13 17.07 2.08
N ILE A 46 -6.48 17.64 3.10
CA ILE A 46 -6.14 16.93 4.34
C ILE A 46 -7.41 16.43 5.04
N ARG A 47 -8.47 17.24 5.09
CA ARG A 47 -9.75 16.83 5.70
C ARG A 47 -10.38 15.65 4.95
N ARG A 48 -10.37 15.65 3.61
CA ARG A 48 -10.91 14.53 2.81
C ARG A 48 -10.14 13.24 3.09
N TYR A 49 -8.80 13.30 3.04
CA TYR A 49 -7.92 12.18 3.36
C TYR A 49 -8.15 11.65 4.79
N LEU A 50 -8.13 12.52 5.80
CA LEU A 50 -8.35 12.13 7.20
C LEU A 50 -9.74 11.54 7.43
N LYS A 51 -10.76 12.04 6.73
CA LYS A 51 -12.13 11.50 6.83
C LYS A 51 -12.15 10.05 6.36
N GLU A 52 -11.48 9.73 5.26
CA GLU A 52 -11.42 8.34 4.76
C GLU A 52 -10.58 7.46 5.69
N PHE A 53 -9.33 7.87 5.94
CA PHE A 53 -8.37 7.12 6.75
C PHE A 53 -8.89 6.81 8.15
N LEU A 54 -9.36 7.84 8.87
CA LEU A 54 -9.83 7.67 10.25
C LEU A 54 -11.23 7.07 10.33
N SER A 55 -11.97 6.94 9.22
CA SER A 55 -13.25 6.21 9.24
C SER A 55 -13.08 4.70 9.14
N ASP A 56 -11.86 4.22 8.83
CA ASP A 56 -11.59 2.81 8.65
C ASP A 56 -11.53 2.08 10.01
N PRO A 57 -12.40 1.07 10.25
CA PRO A 57 -12.41 0.32 11.50
C PRO A 57 -11.14 -0.52 11.73
N ARG A 58 -10.35 -0.79 10.69
CA ARG A 58 -9.02 -1.41 10.83
C ARG A 58 -8.00 -0.47 11.46
N VAL A 59 -8.21 0.84 11.33
CA VAL A 59 -7.34 1.88 11.89
C VAL A 59 -7.82 2.28 13.27
N ILE A 60 -9.13 2.47 13.42
CA ILE A 60 -9.75 2.85 14.70
C ILE A 60 -10.81 1.82 15.11
N GLU A 61 -10.45 0.97 16.07
CA GLU A 61 -11.33 -0.08 16.62
C GLU A 61 -12.38 0.43 17.63
N ILE A 62 -12.71 1.72 17.65
CA ILE A 62 -13.77 2.27 18.51
C ILE A 62 -15.12 2.04 17.82
N PRO A 63 -16.21 1.72 18.55
CA PRO A 63 -17.54 1.57 17.97
C PRO A 63 -17.89 2.69 16.99
N LYS A 64 -18.22 2.31 15.75
CA LYS A 64 -18.32 3.23 14.61
C LYS A 64 -19.22 4.46 14.86
N PRO A 65 -20.42 4.34 15.47
CA PRO A 65 -21.27 5.51 15.71
C PRO A 65 -20.61 6.54 16.64
N VAL A 66 -20.00 6.06 17.73
CA VAL A 66 -19.29 6.90 18.71
C VAL A 66 -18.10 7.57 18.05
N TRP A 67 -17.30 6.81 17.32
CA TRP A 67 -16.12 7.36 16.65
C TRP A 67 -16.48 8.35 15.54
N GLN A 68 -17.52 8.09 14.75
CA GLN A 68 -17.94 9.01 13.69
C GLN A 68 -18.42 10.35 14.23
N LEU A 69 -19.04 10.37 15.42
CA LEU A 69 -19.38 11.62 16.11
C LEU A 69 -18.12 12.42 16.49
N ILE A 70 -17.13 11.77 17.10
CA ILE A 70 -15.85 12.42 17.48
C ILE A 70 -15.09 12.89 16.24
N LEU A 71 -15.01 12.04 15.22
CA LEU A 71 -14.30 12.33 13.98
C LEU A 71 -14.90 13.57 13.30
N ARG A 72 -16.22 13.63 13.17
CA ARG A 72 -16.91 14.71 12.44
C ARG A 72 -17.08 15.98 13.28
N GLY A 73 -17.22 15.85 14.60
CA GLY A 73 -17.44 16.97 15.52
C GLY A 73 -16.16 17.67 16.00
N ALA A 74 -15.07 16.92 16.20
CA ALA A 74 -13.83 17.48 16.75
C ALA A 74 -12.63 17.33 15.80
N ILE A 75 -12.41 16.15 15.23
CA ILE A 75 -11.15 15.91 14.50
C ILE A 75 -11.15 16.64 13.14
N LEU A 76 -12.15 16.40 12.29
CA LEU A 76 -12.20 16.98 10.93
C LEU A 76 -12.33 18.51 10.89
N PRO A 77 -12.97 19.19 11.86
CA PRO A 77 -12.98 20.66 11.92
C PRO A 77 -11.65 21.30 12.31
N PHE A 78 -10.93 20.71 13.28
CA PHE A 78 -9.78 21.37 13.90
C PHE A 78 -8.42 20.83 13.45
N ARG A 79 -8.28 19.51 13.26
CA ARG A 79 -6.99 18.85 13.00
C ARG A 79 -6.37 19.21 11.64
N PRO A 80 -7.12 19.27 10.52
CA PRO A 80 -6.51 19.53 9.20
C PRO A 80 -5.73 20.84 9.14
N ARG A 81 -6.28 21.93 9.71
CA ARG A 81 -5.61 23.25 9.72
C ARG A 81 -4.25 23.21 10.41
N LYS A 82 -4.12 22.46 11.50
CA LYS A 82 -2.87 22.27 12.24
C LYS A 82 -1.82 21.43 11.51
N LEU A 83 -2.22 20.72 10.44
CA LEU A 83 -1.33 19.86 9.66
C LEU A 83 -0.82 20.52 8.38
N VAL A 84 -1.45 21.61 7.92
CA VAL A 84 -1.11 22.30 6.66
C VAL A 84 0.39 22.60 6.60
N GLU A 85 0.92 23.32 7.59
CA GLU A 85 2.34 23.70 7.63
C GLU A 85 3.26 22.47 7.58
N LYS A 86 2.89 21.38 8.27
CA LYS A 86 3.67 20.13 8.27
C LYS A 86 3.70 19.44 6.91
N TYR A 87 2.58 19.43 6.20
CA TYR A 87 2.54 18.90 4.83
C TYR A 87 3.29 19.80 3.86
N GLN A 88 3.17 21.13 3.99
CA GLN A 88 3.87 22.10 3.15
C GLN A 88 5.38 22.01 3.30
N MET A 89 5.90 21.83 4.52
CA MET A 89 7.35 21.73 4.79
C MET A 89 8.06 20.60 4.03
N ILE A 90 7.35 19.52 3.71
CA ILE A 90 7.91 18.34 3.05
C ILE A 90 7.37 18.15 1.63
N TRP A 91 6.56 19.07 1.13
CA TRP A 91 5.92 18.91 -0.17
C TRP A 91 6.95 19.01 -1.29
N MET A 92 6.91 18.07 -2.23
CA MET A 92 7.79 18.11 -3.41
C MET A 92 7.10 18.88 -4.55
N PRO A 93 7.86 19.40 -5.52
CA PRO A 93 7.29 20.01 -6.74
C PRO A 93 6.29 19.08 -7.44
N GLU A 94 6.55 17.77 -7.44
CA GLU A 94 5.71 16.75 -8.08
C GLU A 94 4.53 16.28 -7.20
N GLY A 95 4.47 16.69 -5.93
CA GLY A 95 3.38 16.33 -5.01
C GLY A 95 3.86 15.80 -3.64
N ALA A 96 2.99 15.07 -2.96
CA ALA A 96 3.32 14.45 -1.68
C ALA A 96 4.46 13.40 -1.87
N PRO A 97 5.53 13.44 -1.07
CA PRO A 97 6.66 12.50 -1.20
C PRO A 97 6.24 11.03 -1.26
N LEU A 98 5.28 10.62 -0.43
CA LEU A 98 4.77 9.24 -0.41
C LEU A 98 4.25 8.82 -1.78
N LEU A 99 3.45 9.66 -2.43
CA LEU A 99 2.89 9.38 -3.75
C LEU A 99 3.98 9.40 -4.82
N VAL A 100 4.87 10.40 -4.79
CA VAL A 100 5.98 10.53 -5.75
C VAL A 100 6.88 9.31 -5.72
N TYR A 101 7.35 8.88 -4.55
CA TYR A 101 8.22 7.71 -4.43
C TYR A 101 7.48 6.40 -4.72
N SER A 102 6.21 6.27 -4.33
CA SER A 102 5.42 5.07 -4.66
C SER A 102 5.21 4.93 -6.17
N GLN A 103 5.00 6.04 -6.88
CA GLN A 103 4.88 6.04 -8.34
C GLN A 103 6.21 5.62 -8.98
N ARG A 104 7.33 6.21 -8.55
CA ARG A 104 8.67 5.81 -9.03
C ARG A 104 8.98 4.34 -8.76
N GLN A 105 8.50 3.77 -7.65
CA GLN A 105 8.62 2.34 -7.35
C GLN A 105 7.78 1.48 -8.30
N ALA A 106 6.54 1.87 -8.60
CA ALA A 106 5.68 1.18 -9.56
C ALA A 106 6.27 1.23 -10.98
N ASP A 107 6.72 2.41 -11.43
CA ASP A 107 7.34 2.61 -12.73
C ASP A 107 8.65 1.80 -12.85
N GLY A 108 9.49 1.85 -11.82
CA GLY A 108 10.73 1.08 -11.78
C GLY A 108 10.51 -0.43 -11.72
N LEU A 109 9.39 -0.88 -11.16
CA LEU A 109 8.99 -2.29 -11.21
C LEU A 109 8.56 -2.69 -12.63
N GLN A 110 7.71 -1.89 -13.29
CA GLN A 110 7.31 -2.13 -14.69
C GLN A 110 8.54 -2.22 -15.60
N GLN A 111 9.43 -1.22 -15.53
CA GLN A 111 10.64 -1.16 -16.34
C GLN A 111 11.56 -2.37 -16.17
N ARG A 112 11.60 -2.96 -14.96
CA ARG A 112 12.40 -4.17 -14.70
C ARG A 112 11.73 -5.45 -15.20
N LEU A 113 10.41 -5.46 -15.31
CA LEU A 113 9.64 -6.63 -15.75
C LEU A 113 9.44 -6.67 -17.27
N ASP A 114 9.37 -5.53 -17.94
CA ASP A 114 9.20 -5.45 -19.40
C ASP A 114 10.21 -6.33 -20.19
N PRO A 115 11.52 -6.34 -19.88
CA PRO A 115 12.50 -7.11 -20.64
C PRO A 115 12.41 -8.62 -20.42
N THR A 116 11.66 -9.09 -19.42
CA THR A 116 11.58 -10.52 -19.07
C THR A 116 10.73 -11.33 -20.06
N GLY A 117 10.02 -10.67 -20.98
CA GLY A 117 9.05 -11.30 -21.87
C GLY A 117 7.77 -11.76 -21.16
N GLN A 118 7.66 -11.55 -19.84
CA GLN A 118 6.42 -11.78 -19.11
C GLN A 118 5.46 -10.62 -19.39
N HIS A 119 4.23 -10.94 -19.81
CA HIS A 119 3.17 -9.94 -19.97
C HIS A 119 2.69 -9.48 -18.59
N VAL A 120 3.36 -8.49 -17.98
CA VAL A 120 3.01 -7.94 -16.67
C VAL A 120 2.64 -6.47 -16.78
N LYS A 121 1.59 -6.06 -16.07
CA LYS A 121 1.15 -4.66 -15.97
C LYS A 121 1.16 -4.23 -14.51
N VAL A 122 1.78 -3.09 -14.20
CA VAL A 122 1.92 -2.57 -12.85
C VAL A 122 1.11 -1.29 -12.70
N GLU A 123 0.27 -1.22 -11.67
CA GLU A 123 -0.47 -0.01 -11.30
C GLU A 123 -0.25 0.31 -9.82
N LEU A 124 -0.25 1.60 -9.49
CA LEU A 124 -0.21 2.08 -8.11
C LEU A 124 -1.63 2.32 -7.60
N ALA A 125 -1.89 1.91 -6.36
CA ALA A 125 -3.09 2.29 -5.63
C ALA A 125 -2.75 2.78 -4.21
N MET A 126 -3.50 3.78 -3.77
CA MET A 126 -3.52 4.25 -2.40
C MET A 126 -4.70 3.60 -1.69
N ARG A 127 -4.47 3.17 -0.46
CA ARG A 127 -5.54 2.70 0.40
C ARG A 127 -6.51 3.84 0.67
N TYR A 128 -6.02 5.06 0.89
CA TYR A 128 -6.84 6.25 1.10
C TYR A 128 -6.42 7.36 0.13
N GLY A 129 -7.37 7.97 -0.58
CA GLY A 129 -7.08 8.98 -1.60
C GLY A 129 -6.71 8.40 -2.97
N ASN A 130 -5.88 9.14 -3.72
CA ASN A 130 -5.61 8.88 -5.14
C ASN A 130 -4.15 8.49 -5.42
N PRO A 131 -3.87 7.66 -6.45
CA PRO A 131 -4.84 6.89 -7.26
C PRO A 131 -5.60 5.85 -6.41
N SER A 132 -6.89 5.65 -6.65
CA SER A 132 -7.71 4.77 -5.81
C SER A 132 -7.55 3.29 -6.20
N VAL A 133 -7.92 2.38 -5.28
CA VAL A 133 -7.94 0.92 -5.54
C VAL A 133 -8.81 0.58 -6.74
N GLU A 134 -9.97 1.22 -6.85
CA GLU A 134 -10.90 1.03 -7.96
C GLU A 134 -10.23 1.38 -9.29
N SER A 135 -9.61 2.57 -9.35
CA SER A 135 -8.96 3.05 -10.58
C SER A 135 -7.82 2.15 -11.04
N ALA A 136 -7.01 1.62 -10.10
CA ALA A 136 -5.90 0.73 -10.43
C ALA A 136 -6.39 -0.64 -10.93
N VAL A 137 -7.38 -1.23 -10.26
CA VAL A 137 -7.95 -2.52 -10.66
C VAL A 137 -8.63 -2.40 -12.03
N ASP A 138 -9.40 -1.34 -12.28
CA ASP A 138 -10.07 -1.13 -13.56
C ASP A 138 -9.08 -0.97 -14.71
N LYS A 139 -7.99 -0.21 -14.51
CA LYS A 139 -6.93 -0.06 -15.52
C LYS A 139 -6.27 -1.40 -15.86
N LEU A 140 -5.98 -2.24 -14.87
CA LEU A 140 -5.41 -3.56 -15.13
C LEU A 140 -6.38 -4.45 -15.90
N ARG A 141 -7.66 -4.45 -15.52
CA ARG A 141 -8.72 -5.22 -16.21
C ARG A 141 -8.94 -4.74 -17.64
N ALA A 142 -8.92 -3.43 -17.88
CA ALA A 142 -8.99 -2.86 -19.23
C ALA A 142 -7.80 -3.26 -20.11
N GLN A 143 -6.66 -3.59 -19.51
CA GLN A 143 -5.48 -4.15 -20.19
C GLN A 143 -5.54 -5.68 -20.33
N GLY A 144 -6.68 -6.31 -20.05
CA GLY A 144 -6.88 -7.76 -20.16
C GLY A 144 -6.31 -8.56 -18.98
N CYS A 145 -5.93 -7.92 -17.87
CA CYS A 145 -5.41 -8.65 -16.71
C CYS A 145 -6.55 -9.37 -15.97
N GLU A 146 -6.57 -10.70 -16.07
CA GLU A 146 -7.51 -11.55 -15.34
C GLU A 146 -6.93 -12.09 -14.02
N ARG A 147 -5.62 -11.93 -13.83
CA ARG A 147 -4.88 -12.35 -12.63
C ARG A 147 -4.19 -11.15 -12.03
N ILE A 148 -4.50 -10.81 -10.78
CA ILE A 148 -3.97 -9.62 -10.10
C ILE A 148 -3.26 -10.04 -8.81
N LEU A 149 -2.00 -9.67 -8.71
CA LEU A 149 -1.20 -9.72 -7.49
C LEU A 149 -1.22 -8.35 -6.80
N VAL A 150 -1.68 -8.33 -5.56
CA VAL A 150 -1.64 -7.15 -4.71
C VAL A 150 -0.39 -7.19 -3.83
N VAL A 151 0.42 -6.14 -3.92
CA VAL A 151 1.70 -5.98 -3.20
C VAL A 151 1.62 -4.74 -2.32
N PRO A 152 1.24 -4.89 -1.04
CA PRO A 152 1.31 -3.80 -0.08
C PRO A 152 2.77 -3.39 0.16
N LEU A 153 3.07 -2.10 0.12
CA LEU A 153 4.38 -1.52 0.42
C LEU A 153 4.67 -1.45 1.94
N TYR A 154 4.09 -2.38 2.70
CA TYR A 154 4.33 -2.57 4.12
C TYR A 154 5.02 -3.93 4.28
N PRO A 155 6.34 -3.96 4.54
CA PRO A 155 7.05 -5.22 4.74
C PRO A 155 6.53 -5.99 5.95
N GLN A 156 6.15 -5.26 7.01
CA GLN A 156 5.53 -5.79 8.23
C GLN A 156 4.01 -5.68 8.14
N TYR A 157 3.32 -6.80 8.31
CA TYR A 157 1.87 -6.88 8.39
C TYR A 157 1.37 -6.17 9.65
N ALA A 158 0.35 -5.33 9.47
CA ALA A 158 -0.57 -4.93 10.53
C ALA A 158 -2.01 -4.99 10.01
N ALA A 159 -2.97 -5.15 10.92
CA ALA A 159 -4.39 -5.06 10.57
C ALA A 159 -4.73 -3.67 9.98
N SER A 160 -4.12 -2.62 10.53
CA SER A 160 -4.33 -1.23 10.13
C SER A 160 -3.67 -0.83 8.80
N THR A 161 -2.84 -1.70 8.20
CA THR A 161 -2.12 -1.45 6.94
C THR A 161 -2.43 -2.52 5.89
N THR A 162 -1.89 -3.72 6.04
CA THR A 162 -2.03 -4.80 5.05
C THR A 162 -3.46 -5.34 5.02
N ALA A 163 -4.10 -5.57 6.17
CA ALA A 163 -5.46 -6.13 6.16
C ALA A 163 -6.48 -5.15 5.56
N THR A 164 -6.37 -3.84 5.86
CA THR A 164 -7.26 -2.84 5.22
C THR A 164 -7.06 -2.74 3.70
N ALA A 165 -5.83 -2.94 3.19
CA ALA A 165 -5.58 -3.03 1.75
C ALA A 165 -6.32 -4.23 1.12
N VAL A 166 -6.26 -5.40 1.76
CA VAL A 166 -7.03 -6.59 1.34
C VAL A 166 -8.53 -6.31 1.38
N ASP A 167 -9.04 -5.72 2.46
CA ASP A 167 -10.46 -5.38 2.61
C ASP A 167 -10.92 -4.40 1.51
N ALA A 168 -10.08 -3.45 1.10
CA ALA A 168 -10.41 -2.49 0.05
C ALA A 168 -10.56 -3.16 -1.32
N VAL A 169 -9.58 -3.98 -1.70
CA VAL A 169 -9.59 -4.70 -2.99
C VAL A 169 -10.77 -5.67 -3.03
N THR A 170 -10.97 -6.46 -1.97
CA THR A 170 -12.05 -7.46 -1.92
C THR A 170 -13.44 -6.82 -1.89
N ARG A 171 -13.62 -5.69 -1.20
CA ARG A 171 -14.86 -4.92 -1.22
C ARG A 171 -15.18 -4.35 -2.59
N TYR A 172 -14.15 -3.97 -3.36
CA TYR A 172 -14.34 -3.53 -4.73
C TYR A 172 -14.68 -4.71 -5.66
N ALA A 173 -13.92 -5.80 -5.58
CA ALA A 173 -14.16 -7.02 -6.35
C ALA A 173 -15.56 -7.61 -6.13
N ALA A 174 -16.12 -7.50 -4.91
CA ALA A 174 -17.48 -7.93 -4.60
C ALA A 174 -18.58 -7.22 -5.43
N LYS A 175 -18.27 -6.07 -6.05
CA LYS A 175 -19.18 -5.33 -6.94
C LYS A 175 -19.04 -5.73 -8.41
N MET A 176 -18.09 -6.60 -8.76
CA MET A 176 -17.85 -7.06 -10.13
C MET A 176 -18.63 -8.33 -10.41
N ARG A 177 -19.13 -8.45 -11.65
CA ARG A 177 -19.78 -9.68 -12.11
C ARG A 177 -18.73 -10.74 -12.45
N ASN A 178 -17.64 -10.33 -13.09
CA ASN A 178 -16.52 -11.18 -13.44
C ASN A 178 -15.26 -10.78 -12.65
N GLN A 179 -15.04 -11.43 -11.50
CA GLN A 179 -13.91 -11.11 -10.63
C GLN A 179 -12.59 -11.67 -11.20
N PRO A 180 -11.49 -10.91 -11.16
CA PRO A 180 -10.17 -11.46 -11.48
C PRO A 180 -9.71 -12.44 -10.39
N GLU A 181 -8.76 -13.31 -10.71
CA GLU A 181 -8.02 -14.07 -9.72
C GLU A 181 -7.19 -13.10 -8.87
N LEU A 182 -7.36 -13.14 -7.54
CA LEU A 182 -6.67 -12.24 -6.62
C LEU A 182 -5.66 -13.01 -5.77
N ARG A 183 -4.42 -12.52 -5.73
CA ARG A 183 -3.38 -12.96 -4.79
C ARG A 183 -2.89 -11.76 -3.99
N PHE A 184 -2.57 -11.99 -2.72
CA PHE A 184 -2.11 -10.93 -1.82
C PHE A 184 -0.78 -11.35 -1.19
N ILE A 185 0.21 -10.46 -1.24
CA ILE A 185 1.42 -10.62 -0.42
C ILE A 185 1.07 -10.19 1.01
N ARG A 186 1.23 -11.12 1.96
CA ARG A 186 0.89 -10.90 3.38
C ARG A 186 1.94 -10.04 4.08
N SER A 187 3.20 -10.47 4.05
CA SER A 187 4.35 -9.78 4.62
C SER A 187 5.63 -10.34 4.00
N TYR A 188 6.70 -9.55 4.08
CA TYR A 188 8.03 -9.89 3.56
C TYR A 188 9.13 -9.25 4.41
N CYS A 189 8.84 -9.06 5.70
CA CYS A 189 9.63 -8.28 6.66
C CYS A 189 11.07 -8.78 6.88
N ASP A 190 11.33 -10.06 6.64
CA ASP A 190 12.62 -10.74 6.79
C ASP A 190 13.15 -11.31 5.48
N HIS A 191 12.49 -11.00 4.35
CA HIS A 191 12.88 -11.52 3.05
C HIS A 191 14.24 -10.91 2.61
N PRO A 192 15.21 -11.72 2.14
CA PRO A 192 16.54 -11.20 1.77
C PRO A 192 16.52 -10.07 0.74
N ALA A 193 15.58 -10.12 -0.23
CA ALA A 193 15.44 -9.06 -1.24
C ALA A 193 14.94 -7.71 -0.66
N TYR A 194 14.37 -7.70 0.55
CA TYR A 194 14.03 -6.47 1.28
C TYR A 194 15.17 -6.05 2.22
N ILE A 195 15.77 -7.00 2.92
CA ILE A 195 16.82 -6.74 3.92
C ILE A 195 18.12 -6.24 3.29
N LYS A 196 18.56 -6.83 2.16
CA LYS A 196 19.84 -6.47 1.53
C LYS A 196 19.90 -5.00 1.08
N PRO A 197 18.91 -4.46 0.35
CA PRO A 197 18.90 -3.03 0.01
C PRO A 197 18.85 -2.11 1.23
N LEU A 198 18.13 -2.52 2.29
CA LEU A 198 18.05 -1.76 3.54
C LEU A 198 19.43 -1.69 4.24
N ALA A 199 20.11 -2.82 4.36
CA ALA A 199 21.48 -2.88 4.89
C ALA A 199 22.43 -2.05 4.04
N LYS A 200 22.35 -2.17 2.71
CA LYS A 200 23.21 -1.40 1.79
C LYS A 200 23.00 0.11 1.94
N SER A 201 21.76 0.58 2.10
CA SER A 201 21.46 1.98 2.35
C SER A 201 22.14 2.50 3.63
N ILE A 202 22.17 1.69 4.69
CA ILE A 202 22.79 2.02 5.97
C ILE A 202 24.31 2.09 5.81
N THR A 203 24.93 1.06 5.23
CA THR A 203 26.38 1.02 5.06
C THR A 203 26.88 2.12 4.14
N THR A 204 26.14 2.45 3.07
CA THR A 204 26.51 3.56 2.18
C THR A 204 26.41 4.92 2.88
N TYR A 205 25.46 5.10 3.79
CA TYR A 205 25.43 6.29 4.63
C TYR A 205 26.65 6.37 5.56
N TRP A 206 27.05 5.24 6.17
CA TRP A 206 28.23 5.17 7.03
C TRP A 206 29.54 5.40 6.27
N GLU A 207 29.65 4.90 5.04
CA GLU A 207 30.79 5.18 4.15
C GLU A 207 30.94 6.69 3.90
N ALA A 208 29.84 7.42 3.77
CA ALA A 208 29.85 8.85 3.48
C ALA A 208 29.97 9.75 4.72
N GLN A 209 29.40 9.36 5.86
CA GLN A 209 29.25 10.21 7.05
C GLN A 209 30.07 9.73 8.27
N GLY A 210 30.71 8.58 8.15
CA GLY A 210 31.34 7.89 9.27
C GLY A 210 30.39 6.91 9.95
N LYS A 211 31.00 5.90 10.59
CA LYS A 211 30.30 4.80 11.25
C LYS A 211 29.88 5.21 12.67
N PRO A 212 28.61 5.01 13.08
CA PRO A 212 28.14 5.39 14.40
C PRO A 212 28.44 4.30 15.44
N GLU A 213 28.28 4.66 16.72
CA GLU A 213 28.34 3.71 17.83
C GLU A 213 27.07 2.86 17.98
N ARG A 214 25.92 3.36 17.52
CA ARG A 214 24.62 2.68 17.62
C ARG A 214 23.76 2.96 16.40
N LEU A 215 22.95 1.98 16.02
CA LEU A 215 21.87 2.12 15.06
C LEU A 215 20.53 1.99 15.79
N LEU A 216 19.70 3.04 15.74
CA LEU A 216 18.34 3.03 16.28
C LEU A 216 17.34 2.73 15.17
N LEU A 217 16.59 1.63 15.28
CA LEU A 217 15.50 1.32 14.37
C LEU A 217 14.18 1.83 14.95
N SER A 218 13.57 2.81 14.28
CA SER A 218 12.30 3.39 14.71
C SER A 218 11.16 2.94 13.81
N PHE A 219 10.19 2.24 14.40
CA PHE A 219 8.95 1.79 13.75
C PHE A 219 7.75 2.60 14.28
N HIS A 220 6.66 2.63 13.51
CA HIS A 220 5.45 3.32 13.95
C HIS A 220 4.77 2.54 15.09
N GLY A 221 4.47 3.21 16.20
CA GLY A 221 3.83 2.54 17.34
C GLY A 221 2.39 2.09 17.03
N LEU A 222 1.99 0.95 17.59
CA LEU A 222 0.59 0.52 17.66
C LEU A 222 0.13 0.45 19.12
N PRO A 223 -1.17 0.67 19.41
CA PRO A 223 -1.71 0.43 20.74
C PRO A 223 -1.43 -1.00 21.20
N ARG A 224 -0.95 -1.17 22.44
CA ARG A 224 -0.64 -2.49 23.04
C ARG A 224 -1.76 -3.52 22.86
N ARG A 225 -3.01 -3.09 23.03
CA ARG A 225 -4.21 -3.92 22.83
C ARG A 225 -4.29 -4.58 21.44
N CYS A 226 -3.74 -3.98 20.39
CA CYS A 226 -3.74 -4.57 19.04
C CYS A 226 -2.87 -5.83 19.02
N ALA A 227 -1.68 -5.77 19.63
CA ALA A 227 -0.81 -6.94 19.78
C ALA A 227 -1.45 -8.01 20.68
N GLU A 228 -2.07 -7.61 21.79
CA GLU A 228 -2.78 -8.54 22.70
C GLU A 228 -3.98 -9.23 22.02
N LYS A 229 -4.59 -8.59 21.03
CA LYS A 229 -5.64 -9.17 20.17
C LYS A 229 -5.10 -9.97 18.98
N GLY A 230 -3.79 -10.13 18.85
CA GLY A 230 -3.16 -10.98 17.83
C GLY A 230 -2.64 -10.27 16.60
N ASP A 231 -2.53 -8.94 16.59
CA ASP A 231 -1.83 -8.23 15.51
C ASP A 231 -0.32 -8.56 15.53
N PRO A 232 0.27 -9.13 14.45
CA PRO A 232 1.64 -9.61 14.46
C PRO A 232 2.67 -8.48 14.25
N TYR A 233 2.26 -7.23 14.04
CA TYR A 233 3.15 -6.14 13.64
C TYR A 233 4.39 -6.00 14.51
N HIS A 234 4.23 -6.00 15.84
CA HIS A 234 5.37 -5.93 16.76
C HIS A 234 6.38 -7.07 16.52
N ARG A 235 5.88 -8.30 16.37
CA ARG A 235 6.72 -9.47 16.09
C ARG A 235 7.43 -9.32 14.74
N GLU A 236 6.74 -8.85 13.71
CA GLU A 236 7.34 -8.65 12.39
C GLU A 236 8.36 -7.51 12.35
N CYS A 237 8.17 -6.43 13.12
CA CYS A 237 9.22 -5.42 13.34
C CYS A 237 10.48 -6.05 13.95
N MET A 238 10.32 -6.88 14.98
CA MET A 238 11.46 -7.57 15.61
C MET A 238 12.14 -8.56 14.67
N LEU A 239 11.39 -9.19 13.75
CA LEU A 239 11.97 -10.03 12.69
C LEU A 239 12.81 -9.21 11.71
N THR A 240 12.32 -8.04 11.26
CA THR A 240 13.13 -7.13 10.44
C THR A 240 14.39 -6.71 11.18
N THR A 241 14.29 -6.34 12.45
CA THR A 241 15.46 -5.97 13.29
C THR A 241 16.47 -7.12 13.37
N ALA A 242 16.02 -8.34 13.63
CA ALA A 242 16.89 -9.51 13.72
C ALA A 242 17.54 -9.86 12.37
N ALA A 243 16.79 -9.80 11.27
CA ALA A 243 17.30 -10.05 9.93
C ALA A 243 18.33 -8.99 9.51
N LEU A 244 18.04 -7.71 9.77
CA LEU A 244 18.94 -6.61 9.49
C LEU A 244 20.23 -6.69 10.33
N ARG A 245 20.10 -7.05 11.62
CA ARG A 245 21.28 -7.26 12.49
C ARG A 245 22.19 -8.34 11.95
N ARG A 246 21.64 -9.46 11.46
CA ARG A 246 22.43 -10.54 10.83
C ARG A 246 23.12 -10.05 9.55
N GLU A 247 22.42 -9.31 8.70
CA GLU A 247 23.00 -8.75 7.48
C GLU A 247 24.13 -7.74 7.78
N LEU A 248 24.06 -7.05 8.93
CA LEU A 248 25.05 -6.07 9.38
C LEU A 248 26.07 -6.63 10.39
N GLU A 249 26.12 -7.94 10.62
CA GLU A 249 26.91 -8.51 11.73
C GLU A 249 28.40 -8.19 11.63
N ALA A 250 28.96 -8.20 10.41
CA ALA A 250 30.35 -7.83 10.12
C ALA A 250 30.67 -6.36 10.43
N THR A 251 29.66 -5.54 10.70
CA THR A 251 29.84 -4.11 10.96
C THR A 251 30.14 -3.81 12.42
N GLY A 252 29.90 -4.71 13.38
CA GLY A 252 30.20 -4.43 14.79
C GLY A 252 29.47 -3.22 15.38
N VAL A 253 28.36 -2.76 14.78
CA VAL A 253 27.48 -1.71 15.30
C VAL A 253 26.28 -2.37 15.99
N PRO A 254 26.06 -2.13 17.29
CA PRO A 254 24.84 -2.56 17.97
C PRO A 254 23.58 -1.95 17.36
N VAL A 255 22.60 -2.80 17.04
CA VAL A 255 21.28 -2.41 16.52
C VAL A 255 20.25 -2.50 17.65
N GLN A 256 19.63 -1.37 17.99
CA GLN A 256 18.61 -1.22 19.03
C GLN A 256 17.21 -1.07 18.41
#